data_AF-A0A7V3MZS6-F1
#
_entry.id   AF-A0A7V3MZS6-F1
#
_cell.length_a   1.000
_cell.length_b   1.000
_cell.length_c   1.000
_cell.angle_alpha   90.00
_cell.angle_beta   90.00
_cell.angle_gamma   90.00
#
_symmetry.space_group_name_H-M   'P 1'
#
loop_
_entity.id
_entity.type
_entity.pdbx_description
1 polymer ?
#
loop_
_entity_poly.entity_id
_entity_poly.type
_entity_poly.pdbx_seq_one_letter_code
_entity_poly.pdbx_strand_id
1 'polypeptide(L)'
;MTVATITPNLDGIVTDERTREDLILEQAERIRIRREAQALVDAENQPEIEYPPVQSLTALLAKPLPPTRWRIDQVAPTAARIILAAQYKAGKTTLRDNMIRALVDREDFLGHFPVHVPAASLVLIDDELSEHMVQDWLSRQGIRNTNAVTDVVTLRGKVAAFNLFDDRCRDTWARRFRDLGCDYLILDCLRPILDAFGLDENHDAGKFLVAFDALLEEAGIRDALLVHHMGHSGERSRGDSRLLDWPDANWRLLREDPEDPASDRYFSAFGRDVSVAEGRLTFEQTTQHLRYTPGSRGDAQTEAALTALIDVLAEDGRSGGSGLSGRAIEAALAEGGHAQKVIRGAVKLARGQGLVAAAAAARNATLHRIAQPCSACFYPLTAGQVSCHETCKGRAA
;
A
#
# COMPACT_ATOMS: atom_id res chain seq x y z
N MET A 1 1.36 57.25 -77.31
CA MET A 1 1.68 57.62 -75.92
C MET A 1 0.54 58.47 -75.38
N THR A 2 -0.38 57.84 -74.66
CA THR A 2 -1.33 58.53 -73.80
C THR A 2 -1.56 57.61 -72.61
N VAL A 3 -1.14 58.08 -71.44
CA VAL A 3 -1.12 57.37 -70.16
C VAL A 3 -2.56 57.30 -69.65
N ALA A 4 -3.07 56.10 -69.41
CA ALA A 4 -4.32 55.89 -68.68
C ALA A 4 -3.97 55.58 -67.22
N THR A 5 -4.26 56.54 -66.36
CA THR A 5 -4.08 56.49 -64.91
C THR A 5 -5.05 55.47 -64.31
N ILE A 6 -4.52 54.40 -63.72
CA ILE A 6 -5.29 53.43 -62.94
C ILE A 6 -5.37 53.96 -61.52
N THR A 7 -6.55 54.42 -61.10
CA THR A 7 -6.89 54.65 -59.69
C THR A 7 -7.19 53.29 -59.04
N PRO A 8 -6.54 52.91 -57.93
CA PRO A 8 -6.89 51.70 -57.20
C PRO A 8 -8.16 51.94 -56.37
N ASN A 9 -9.16 51.09 -56.59
CA ASN A 9 -10.40 51.05 -55.80
C ASN A 9 -10.08 50.38 -54.46
N LEU A 10 -9.97 51.18 -53.39
CA LEU A 10 -9.84 50.74 -52.00
C LEU A 10 -11.25 50.56 -51.42
N ASP A 11 -11.93 49.47 -51.78
CA ASP A 11 -13.17 49.06 -51.13
C ASP A 11 -12.98 47.66 -50.52
N GLY A 12 -13.14 47.58 -49.19
CA GLY A 12 -13.44 46.32 -48.51
C GLY A 12 -12.35 45.73 -47.61
N ILE A 13 -11.72 46.50 -46.72
CA ILE A 13 -11.22 45.90 -45.47
C ILE A 13 -12.43 45.71 -44.57
N VAL A 14 -13.05 44.53 -44.62
CA VAL A 14 -14.01 44.09 -43.61
C VAL A 14 -13.20 43.84 -42.35
N THR A 15 -13.15 44.83 -41.46
CA THR A 15 -12.68 44.64 -40.09
C THR A 15 -13.67 43.72 -39.40
N ASP A 16 -13.25 42.48 -39.17
CA ASP A 16 -13.93 41.50 -38.32
C ASP A 16 -13.91 42.00 -36.86
N GLU A 17 -14.72 43.01 -36.55
CA GLU A 17 -14.95 43.51 -35.19
C GLU A 17 -15.90 42.57 -34.45
N ARG A 18 -15.57 41.27 -34.40
CA ARG A 18 -16.26 40.34 -33.51
C ARG A 18 -15.92 40.71 -32.09
N THR A 19 -16.95 41.04 -31.32
CA THR A 19 -16.78 41.34 -29.91
C THR A 19 -16.35 40.07 -29.18
N ARG A 20 -15.70 40.21 -28.02
CA ARG A 20 -15.37 39.07 -27.16
C ARG A 20 -16.62 38.26 -26.79
N GLU A 21 -17.78 38.91 -26.69
CA GLU A 21 -19.07 38.26 -26.44
C GLU A 21 -19.50 37.38 -27.61
N ASP A 22 -19.35 37.84 -28.85
CA ASP A 22 -19.63 37.04 -30.06
C ASP A 22 -18.75 35.79 -30.13
N LEU A 23 -17.47 35.92 -29.83
CA LEU A 23 -16.53 34.79 -29.78
C LEU A 23 -16.91 33.79 -28.68
N ILE A 24 -17.36 34.26 -27.52
CA ILE A 24 -17.82 33.40 -26.42
C ILE A 24 -19.10 32.65 -26.81
N LEU A 25 -20.06 33.33 -27.43
CA LEU A 25 -21.31 32.73 -27.89
C LEU A 25 -21.05 31.68 -28.98
N GLU A 26 -20.19 31.98 -29.95
CA GLU A 26 -19.79 31.03 -31.00
C GLU A 26 -19.10 29.80 -30.42
N GLN A 27 -18.18 29.98 -29.46
CA GLN A 27 -17.53 28.84 -28.80
C GLN A 27 -18.51 28.02 -27.95
N ALA A 28 -19.43 28.68 -27.23
CA ALA A 28 -20.47 28.01 -26.47
C ALA A 28 -21.37 27.16 -27.39
N GLU A 29 -21.72 27.68 -28.55
CA GLU A 29 -22.53 26.96 -29.54
C GLU A 29 -21.78 25.78 -30.16
N ARG A 30 -20.50 25.96 -30.52
CA ARG A 30 -19.65 24.84 -30.96
C ARG A 30 -19.53 23.75 -29.90
N ILE A 31 -19.47 24.12 -28.62
CA ILE A 31 -19.45 23.16 -27.50
C ILE A 31 -20.79 22.41 -27.41
N ARG A 32 -21.93 23.11 -27.53
CA ARG A 32 -23.26 22.48 -27.51
C ARG A 32 -23.44 21.52 -28.68
N ILE A 33 -23.18 21.96 -29.91
CA ILE A 33 -23.26 21.13 -31.12
C ILE A 33 -22.38 19.89 -30.97
N ARG A 34 -21.14 20.04 -30.49
CA ARG A 34 -20.25 18.88 -30.28
C ARG A 34 -20.83 17.91 -29.24
N ARG A 35 -21.38 18.41 -28.14
CA ARG A 35 -22.01 17.56 -27.11
C ARG A 35 -23.25 16.85 -27.62
N GLU A 36 -24.09 17.53 -28.39
CA GLU A 36 -25.30 16.95 -28.98
C GLU A 36 -24.95 15.90 -30.05
N ALA A 37 -23.97 16.21 -30.92
CA ALA A 37 -23.47 15.25 -31.91
C ALA A 37 -22.85 14.01 -31.23
N GLN A 38 -22.08 14.20 -30.16
CA GLN A 38 -21.54 13.08 -29.38
C GLN A 38 -22.66 12.28 -28.73
N ALA A 39 -23.64 12.91 -28.09
CA ALA A 39 -24.77 12.22 -27.47
C ALA A 39 -25.61 11.42 -28.48
N LEU A 40 -25.77 11.92 -29.71
CA LEU A 40 -26.41 11.19 -30.81
C LEU A 40 -25.61 9.94 -31.19
N VAL A 41 -24.30 10.07 -31.39
CA VAL A 41 -23.41 8.95 -31.72
C VAL A 41 -23.37 7.94 -30.56
N ASP A 42 -23.35 8.40 -29.31
CA ASP A 42 -23.38 7.53 -28.13
C ASP A 42 -24.72 6.79 -28.02
N ALA A 43 -25.84 7.44 -28.34
CA ALA A 43 -27.16 6.82 -28.35
C ALA A 43 -27.32 5.79 -29.48
N GLU A 44 -26.73 6.04 -30.65
CA GLU A 44 -26.68 5.07 -31.76
C GLU A 44 -25.81 3.85 -31.43
N ASN A 45 -24.74 4.05 -30.65
CA ASN A 45 -23.81 3.00 -30.25
C ASN A 45 -24.09 2.43 -28.86
N GLN A 46 -25.20 2.79 -28.22
CA GLN A 46 -25.55 2.26 -26.90
C GLN A 46 -25.77 0.74 -27.03
N PRO A 47 -24.92 -0.09 -26.41
CA PRO A 47 -25.16 -1.52 -26.40
C PRO A 47 -26.48 -1.79 -25.69
N GLU A 48 -27.18 -2.84 -26.12
CA GLU A 48 -28.35 -3.32 -25.40
C GLU A 48 -27.95 -3.60 -23.94
N ILE A 49 -28.58 -2.89 -23.00
CA ILE A 49 -28.28 -3.04 -21.58
C ILE A 49 -28.90 -4.36 -21.12
N GLU A 50 -28.09 -5.40 -21.03
CA GLU A 50 -28.51 -6.65 -20.42
C GLU A 50 -28.54 -6.49 -18.89
N TYR A 51 -29.73 -6.39 -18.33
CA TYR A 51 -29.89 -6.36 -16.88
C TYR A 51 -29.59 -7.73 -16.28
N PRO A 52 -28.89 -7.81 -15.12
CA PRO A 52 -28.71 -9.06 -14.42
C PRO A 52 -30.06 -9.73 -14.12
N PRO A 53 -30.16 -11.07 -14.23
CA PRO A 53 -31.42 -11.77 -13.97
C PRO A 53 -31.85 -11.59 -12.51
N VAL A 54 -33.16 -11.46 -12.29
CA VAL A 54 -33.72 -11.39 -10.93
C VAL A 54 -33.43 -12.68 -10.18
N GLN A 55 -32.73 -12.57 -9.06
CA GLN A 55 -32.40 -13.71 -8.20
C GLN A 55 -32.97 -13.50 -6.79
N SER A 56 -33.77 -14.46 -6.31
CA SER A 56 -34.24 -14.46 -4.92
C SER A 56 -33.12 -14.83 -3.96
N LEU A 57 -33.21 -14.38 -2.71
CA LEU A 57 -32.26 -14.76 -1.67
C LEU A 57 -32.17 -16.29 -1.49
N THR A 58 -33.31 -17.00 -1.56
CA THR A 58 -33.34 -18.47 -1.50
C THR A 58 -32.53 -19.11 -2.63
N ALA A 59 -32.70 -18.62 -3.86
CA ALA A 59 -31.94 -19.13 -5.00
C ALA A 59 -30.44 -18.77 -4.91
N LEU A 60 -30.10 -17.62 -4.30
CA LEU A 60 -28.72 -17.23 -4.06
C LEU A 60 -28.05 -18.15 -3.02
N LEU A 61 -28.69 -18.34 -1.86
CA LEU A 61 -28.17 -19.16 -0.77
C LEU A 61 -28.11 -20.66 -1.12
N ALA A 62 -28.87 -21.11 -2.12
CA ALA A 62 -28.79 -22.47 -2.63
C ALA A 62 -27.58 -22.73 -3.55
N LYS A 63 -26.91 -21.67 -4.04
CA LYS A 63 -25.68 -21.82 -4.83
C LYS A 63 -24.55 -22.34 -3.92
N PRO A 64 -23.74 -23.32 -4.37
CA PRO A 64 -22.59 -23.77 -3.59
C PRO A 64 -21.61 -22.60 -3.40
N LEU A 65 -21.12 -22.43 -2.18
CA LEU A 65 -20.04 -21.50 -1.91
C LEU A 65 -18.74 -22.02 -2.52
N PRO A 66 -17.82 -21.13 -2.95
CA PRO A 66 -16.50 -21.56 -3.38
C PRO A 66 -15.78 -22.32 -2.24
N PRO A 67 -14.93 -23.30 -2.59
CA PRO A 67 -14.29 -24.18 -1.61
C PRO A 67 -13.34 -23.46 -0.66
N THR A 68 -12.82 -22.31 -1.09
CA THR A 68 -12.06 -21.38 -0.26
C THR A 68 -12.51 -19.96 -0.55
N ARG A 69 -12.54 -19.13 0.49
CA ARG A 69 -12.72 -17.68 0.36
C ARG A 69 -11.44 -16.96 -0.01
N TRP A 70 -10.29 -17.62 0.15
CA TRP A 70 -8.97 -17.02 0.08
C TRP A 70 -8.26 -17.45 -1.20
N ARG A 71 -7.71 -16.48 -1.92
CA ARG A 71 -6.70 -16.73 -2.93
C ARG A 71 -5.33 -16.89 -2.26
N ILE A 72 -4.98 -15.91 -1.43
CA ILE A 72 -3.86 -15.95 -0.50
C ILE A 72 -4.43 -15.80 0.91
N ASP A 73 -4.12 -16.74 1.79
CA ASP A 73 -4.71 -16.83 3.13
C ASP A 73 -4.60 -15.50 3.88
N GLN A 74 -5.72 -15.06 4.47
CA GLN A 74 -5.86 -13.85 5.29
C GLN A 74 -5.63 -12.50 4.59
N VAL A 75 -4.88 -12.44 3.48
CA VAL A 75 -4.48 -11.17 2.85
C VAL A 75 -5.19 -10.88 1.53
N ALA A 76 -5.58 -11.89 0.76
CA ALA A 76 -6.29 -11.70 -0.51
C ALA A 76 -7.45 -12.70 -0.65
N PRO A 77 -8.71 -12.26 -0.50
CA PRO A 77 -9.86 -13.08 -0.84
C PRO A 77 -9.86 -13.44 -2.34
N THR A 78 -10.67 -14.43 -2.73
CA THR A 78 -10.94 -14.72 -4.14
C THR A 78 -11.93 -13.72 -4.72
N ALA A 79 -11.82 -13.45 -6.01
CA ALA A 79 -12.63 -12.46 -6.72
C ALA A 79 -12.54 -11.05 -6.11
N ALA A 80 -11.34 -10.65 -5.69
CA ALA A 80 -11.11 -9.47 -4.88
C ALA A 80 -10.21 -8.43 -5.57
N ARG A 81 -10.44 -7.17 -5.21
CA ARG A 81 -9.65 -6.02 -5.64
C ARG A 81 -8.73 -5.65 -4.49
N ILE A 82 -7.43 -5.63 -4.74
CA ILE A 82 -6.42 -5.33 -3.73
C ILE A 82 -5.72 -4.02 -4.11
N ILE A 83 -5.57 -3.10 -3.16
CA ILE A 83 -4.65 -1.97 -3.32
C ILE A 83 -3.45 -2.19 -2.42
N LEU A 84 -2.25 -2.17 -3.02
CA LEU A 84 -0.99 -2.04 -2.30
C LEU A 84 -0.60 -0.57 -2.23
N ALA A 85 -0.83 0.03 -1.08
CA ALA A 85 -0.33 1.36 -0.77
C ALA A 85 1.05 1.23 -0.09
N ALA A 86 2.05 1.97 -0.56
CA ALA A 86 3.31 2.06 0.15
C ALA A 86 3.96 3.44 0.14
N GLN A 87 4.76 3.69 1.16
CA GLN A 87 5.63 4.86 1.22
C GLN A 87 6.66 4.87 0.09
N TYR A 88 7.16 6.05 -0.23
CA TYR A 88 8.23 6.21 -1.23
C TYR A 88 9.42 5.31 -0.89
N LYS A 89 9.86 4.52 -1.89
CA LYS A 89 10.95 3.54 -1.77
C LYS A 89 10.80 2.52 -0.64
N ALA A 90 9.57 2.22 -0.21
CA ALA A 90 9.33 1.16 0.78
C ALA A 90 9.49 -0.27 0.22
N GLY A 91 9.50 -0.43 -1.11
CA GLY A 91 9.71 -1.74 -1.77
C GLY A 91 8.47 -2.34 -2.42
N LYS A 92 7.56 -1.51 -2.98
CA LYS A 92 6.32 -1.95 -3.67
C LYS A 92 6.60 -3.04 -4.70
N THR A 93 7.55 -2.75 -5.58
CA THR A 93 7.97 -3.63 -6.67
C THR A 93 8.52 -4.96 -6.13
N THR A 94 9.34 -4.92 -5.08
CA THR A 94 9.84 -6.14 -4.42
C THR A 94 8.70 -6.97 -3.83
N LEU A 95 7.71 -6.33 -3.17
CA LEU A 95 6.55 -7.03 -2.63
C LEU A 95 5.68 -7.66 -3.73
N ARG A 96 5.44 -6.90 -4.80
CA ARG A 96 4.74 -7.36 -6.01
C ARG A 96 5.45 -8.58 -6.61
N ASP A 97 6.76 -8.54 -6.76
CA ASP A 97 7.53 -9.64 -7.35
C ASP A 97 7.48 -10.91 -6.48
N ASN A 98 7.50 -10.74 -5.15
CA ASN A 98 7.26 -11.85 -4.21
C ASN A 98 5.85 -12.43 -4.35
N MET A 99 4.85 -11.59 -4.62
CA MET A 99 3.47 -12.02 -4.85
C MET A 99 3.33 -12.79 -6.16
N ILE A 100 3.93 -12.29 -7.25
CA ILE A 100 3.97 -12.99 -8.54
C ILE A 100 4.54 -14.39 -8.34
N ARG A 101 5.73 -14.50 -7.72
CA ARG A 101 6.34 -15.80 -7.41
C ARG A 101 5.41 -16.70 -6.61
N ALA A 102 4.86 -16.21 -5.49
CA ALA A 102 3.97 -16.98 -4.63
C ALA A 102 2.75 -17.53 -5.40
N LEU A 103 2.09 -16.68 -6.19
CA LEU A 103 0.89 -17.05 -6.95
C LEU A 103 1.17 -18.07 -8.05
N VAL A 104 2.26 -17.94 -8.80
CA VAL A 104 2.52 -18.81 -9.95
C VAL A 104 3.22 -20.11 -9.57
N ASP A 105 4.06 -20.09 -8.53
CA ASP A 105 4.82 -21.24 -8.03
C ASP A 105 4.12 -22.01 -6.89
N ARG A 106 2.96 -21.51 -6.42
CA ARG A 106 2.18 -22.08 -5.31
C ARG A 106 2.98 -22.11 -4.00
N GLU A 107 3.73 -21.05 -3.74
CA GLU A 107 4.48 -20.88 -2.50
C GLU A 107 3.73 -19.97 -1.54
N ASP A 108 3.99 -20.12 -0.25
CA ASP A 108 3.45 -19.21 0.75
C ASP A 108 3.91 -17.78 0.47
N PHE A 109 2.95 -16.87 0.33
CA PHE A 109 3.23 -15.47 0.18
C PHE A 109 3.91 -14.94 1.46
N LEU A 110 5.05 -14.28 1.27
CA LEU A 110 5.93 -13.83 2.35
C LEU A 110 6.35 -14.94 3.32
N GLY A 111 6.36 -16.20 2.85
CA GLY A 111 6.71 -17.37 3.67
C GLY A 111 5.79 -17.60 4.87
N HIS A 112 4.59 -16.99 4.87
CA HIS A 112 3.66 -17.03 6.00
C HIS A 112 2.20 -17.26 5.58
N PHE A 113 1.78 -16.71 4.44
CA PHE A 113 0.38 -16.75 3.99
C PHE A 113 0.20 -17.76 2.86
N PRO A 114 -0.41 -18.95 3.11
CA PRO A 114 -0.59 -19.97 2.08
C PRO A 114 -1.36 -19.49 0.86
N VAL A 115 -0.93 -19.92 -0.33
CA VAL A 115 -1.67 -19.70 -1.58
C VAL A 115 -2.62 -20.88 -1.80
N HIS A 116 -3.92 -20.63 -1.69
CA HIS A 116 -4.96 -21.65 -1.89
C HIS A 116 -5.41 -21.72 -3.35
N VAL A 117 -5.38 -20.60 -4.07
CA VAL A 117 -5.74 -20.52 -5.49
C VAL A 117 -4.58 -19.86 -6.25
N PRO A 118 -3.69 -20.64 -6.90
CA PRO A 118 -2.62 -20.06 -7.71
C PRO A 118 -3.16 -19.31 -8.92
N ALA A 119 -2.35 -18.41 -9.49
CA ALA A 119 -2.64 -17.81 -10.77
C ALA A 119 -2.23 -18.77 -11.90
N ALA A 120 -3.16 -19.06 -12.80
CA ALA A 120 -2.87 -19.84 -14.00
C ALA A 120 -2.35 -18.95 -15.14
N SER A 121 -2.80 -17.69 -15.18
CA SER A 121 -2.46 -16.70 -16.20
C SER A 121 -2.42 -15.31 -15.57
N LEU A 122 -1.23 -14.90 -15.16
CA LEU A 122 -0.95 -13.63 -14.52
C LEU A 122 -0.40 -12.65 -15.54
N VAL A 123 -0.97 -11.45 -15.58
CA VAL A 123 -0.47 -10.33 -16.38
C VAL A 123 0.06 -9.23 -15.47
N LEU A 124 1.28 -8.77 -15.74
CA LEU A 124 1.87 -7.60 -15.10
C LEU A 124 1.87 -6.43 -16.07
N ILE A 125 1.31 -5.29 -15.66
CA ILE A 125 1.49 -3.99 -16.31
C ILE A 125 2.34 -3.12 -15.39
N ASP A 126 3.54 -2.76 -15.83
CA ASP A 126 4.47 -1.92 -15.10
C ASP A 126 4.69 -0.61 -15.87
N ASP A 127 4.38 0.55 -15.29
CA ASP A 127 4.59 1.86 -15.92
C ASP A 127 5.68 2.71 -15.24
N GLU A 128 6.27 2.23 -14.15
CA GLU A 128 7.32 2.92 -13.39
C GLU A 128 8.74 2.56 -13.87
N LEU A 129 9.01 1.29 -14.17
CA LEU A 129 10.34 0.75 -14.40
C LEU A 129 10.69 0.63 -15.89
N SER A 130 12.00 0.57 -16.17
CA SER A 130 12.45 0.18 -17.52
C SER A 130 12.32 -1.33 -17.69
N GLU A 131 12.15 -1.78 -18.94
CA GLU A 131 12.07 -3.20 -19.30
C GLU A 131 13.25 -4.02 -18.72
N HIS A 132 14.47 -3.51 -18.81
CA HIS A 132 15.65 -4.15 -18.22
C HIS A 132 15.57 -4.30 -16.69
N MET A 133 15.02 -3.30 -15.98
CA MET A 133 14.86 -3.38 -14.53
C MET A 133 13.81 -4.43 -14.14
N VAL A 134 12.68 -4.44 -14.85
CA VAL A 134 11.64 -5.47 -14.65
C VAL A 134 12.21 -6.86 -14.89
N GLN A 135 12.97 -7.04 -15.98
CA GLN A 135 13.62 -8.32 -16.31
C GLN A 135 14.61 -8.75 -15.22
N ASP A 136 15.53 -7.88 -14.80
CA ASP A 136 16.51 -8.17 -13.75
C ASP A 136 15.81 -8.56 -12.43
N TRP A 137 14.83 -7.79 -11.98
CA TRP A 137 14.22 -8.01 -10.67
C TRP A 137 13.34 -9.26 -10.63
N LEU A 138 12.56 -9.51 -11.69
CA LEU A 138 11.82 -10.77 -11.82
C LEU A 138 12.76 -11.97 -11.91
N SER A 139 13.91 -11.86 -12.59
CA SER A 139 14.87 -12.97 -12.69
C SER A 139 15.42 -13.39 -11.32
N ARG A 140 15.65 -12.44 -10.41
CA ARG A 140 16.16 -12.70 -9.05
C ARG A 140 15.16 -13.45 -8.18
N GLN A 141 13.86 -13.35 -8.46
CA GLN A 141 12.84 -14.09 -7.71
C GLN A 141 12.97 -15.60 -7.86
N GLY A 142 13.61 -16.09 -8.93
CA GLY A 142 13.75 -17.52 -9.18
C GLY A 142 12.41 -18.22 -9.50
N ILE A 143 11.51 -17.52 -10.18
CA ILE A 143 10.19 -18.04 -10.56
C ILE A 143 10.36 -19.31 -11.41
N ARG A 144 9.71 -20.41 -10.99
CA ARG A 144 9.83 -21.72 -11.64
C ARG A 144 8.79 -21.90 -12.75
N ASN A 145 7.56 -21.41 -12.53
CA ASN A 145 6.45 -21.53 -13.45
C ASN A 145 6.27 -20.24 -14.27
N THR A 146 7.30 -19.86 -15.03
CA THR A 146 7.30 -18.60 -15.80
C THR A 146 6.18 -18.53 -16.84
N ASN A 147 5.73 -19.66 -17.38
CA ASN A 147 4.63 -19.71 -18.35
C ASN A 147 3.29 -19.24 -17.77
N ALA A 148 3.11 -19.28 -16.45
CA ALA A 148 1.91 -18.75 -15.81
C ALA A 148 1.96 -17.21 -15.65
N VAL A 149 3.12 -16.57 -15.88
CA VAL A 149 3.19 -15.12 -16.13
C VAL A 149 3.08 -14.93 -17.63
N THR A 150 1.84 -14.84 -18.12
CA THR A 150 1.55 -14.92 -19.56
C THR A 150 1.90 -13.65 -20.32
N ASP A 151 2.00 -12.51 -19.62
CA ASP A 151 2.35 -11.24 -20.24
C ASP A 151 2.97 -10.28 -19.21
N VAL A 152 4.00 -9.55 -19.66
CA VAL A 152 4.68 -8.49 -18.89
C VAL A 152 4.76 -7.27 -19.79
N VAL A 153 3.96 -6.26 -19.48
CA VAL A 153 3.81 -5.05 -20.27
C VAL A 153 4.50 -3.89 -19.56
N THR A 154 5.57 -3.37 -20.15
CA THR A 154 6.20 -2.13 -19.66
C THR A 154 5.66 -0.90 -20.39
N LEU A 155 5.01 0.00 -19.67
CA LEU A 155 4.37 1.22 -20.19
C LEU A 155 5.12 2.51 -19.84
N ARG A 156 6.32 2.43 -19.24
CA ARG A 156 7.13 3.61 -18.96
C ARG A 156 7.35 4.46 -20.23
N GLY A 157 6.82 5.68 -20.23
CA GLY A 157 6.84 6.59 -21.39
C GLY A 157 5.82 6.27 -22.48
N LYS A 158 4.95 5.28 -22.29
CA LYS A 158 3.90 4.81 -23.22
C LYS A 158 2.53 4.69 -22.54
N VAL A 159 2.33 5.34 -21.39
CA VAL A 159 1.11 5.22 -20.56
C VAL A 159 -0.17 5.56 -21.33
N ALA A 160 -0.10 6.46 -22.31
CA ALA A 160 -1.23 6.77 -23.19
C ALA A 160 -1.79 5.56 -23.97
N ALA A 161 -1.02 4.48 -24.12
CA ALA A 161 -1.48 3.22 -24.71
C ALA A 161 -2.46 2.44 -23.82
N PHE A 162 -2.63 2.85 -22.55
CA PHE A 162 -3.56 2.27 -21.58
C PHE A 162 -4.70 3.24 -21.25
N ASN A 163 -5.25 3.89 -22.27
CA ASN A 163 -6.35 4.84 -22.14
C ASN A 163 -7.70 4.12 -21.99
N LEU A 164 -8.07 3.77 -20.76
CA LEU A 164 -9.33 3.06 -20.50
C LEU A 164 -10.59 3.93 -20.69
N PHE A 165 -10.44 5.24 -20.87
CA PHE A 165 -11.54 6.16 -21.19
C PHE A 165 -11.94 6.11 -22.66
N ASP A 166 -11.08 5.57 -23.53
CA ASP A 166 -11.43 5.25 -24.91
C ASP A 166 -11.94 3.81 -24.98
N ASP A 167 -13.23 3.64 -25.29
CA ASP A 167 -13.89 2.33 -25.36
C ASP A 167 -13.20 1.37 -26.31
N ARG A 168 -12.64 1.87 -27.41
CA ARG A 168 -11.90 1.04 -28.37
C ARG A 168 -10.57 0.54 -27.78
N CYS A 169 -9.87 1.41 -27.04
CA CYS A 169 -8.65 1.03 -26.34
C CYS A 169 -8.95 0.01 -25.24
N ARG A 170 -9.99 0.26 -24.42
CA ARG A 170 -10.44 -0.66 -23.37
C ARG A 170 -10.83 -2.03 -23.92
N ASP A 171 -11.66 -2.09 -24.97
CA ASP A 171 -12.04 -3.36 -25.63
C ASP A 171 -10.82 -4.09 -26.22
N THR A 172 -9.82 -3.36 -26.72
CA THR A 172 -8.58 -3.99 -27.21
C THR A 172 -7.79 -4.64 -26.08
N TRP A 173 -7.68 -3.99 -24.92
CA TRP A 173 -7.07 -4.58 -23.73
C TRP A 173 -7.88 -5.74 -23.17
N ALA A 174 -9.20 -5.61 -23.10
CA ALA A 174 -10.09 -6.66 -22.65
C ALA A 174 -9.98 -7.91 -23.52
N ARG A 175 -9.97 -7.74 -24.86
CA ARG A 175 -9.71 -8.83 -25.82
C ARG A 175 -8.36 -9.50 -25.58
N ARG A 176 -7.28 -8.70 -25.46
CA ARG A 176 -5.93 -9.23 -25.19
C ARG A 176 -5.93 -10.12 -23.93
N PHE A 177 -6.55 -9.67 -22.85
CA PHE A 177 -6.56 -10.44 -21.60
C PHE A 177 -7.44 -11.69 -21.68
N ARG A 178 -8.58 -11.63 -22.37
CA ARG A 178 -9.40 -12.83 -22.64
C ARG A 178 -8.64 -13.86 -23.46
N ASP A 179 -7.95 -13.43 -24.51
CA ASP A 179 -7.17 -14.31 -25.39
C ASP A 179 -6.02 -15.00 -24.63
N LEU A 180 -5.43 -14.31 -23.65
CA LEU A 180 -4.43 -14.87 -22.74
C LEU A 180 -5.03 -15.73 -21.61
N GLY A 181 -6.36 -15.72 -21.45
CA GLY A 181 -7.05 -16.36 -20.33
C GLY A 181 -6.64 -15.81 -18.97
N CYS A 182 -6.32 -14.51 -18.89
CA CYS A 182 -5.83 -13.84 -17.68
C CYS A 182 -6.78 -14.07 -16.49
N ASP A 183 -6.26 -14.61 -15.39
CA ASP A 183 -7.01 -14.83 -14.15
C ASP A 183 -6.52 -13.97 -12.98
N TYR A 184 -5.42 -13.23 -13.17
CA TYR A 184 -4.90 -12.27 -12.20
C TYR A 184 -4.19 -11.09 -12.89
N LEU A 185 -4.67 -9.86 -12.67
CA LEU A 185 -4.05 -8.65 -13.24
C LEU A 185 -3.32 -7.84 -12.17
N ILE A 186 -2.07 -7.44 -12.46
CA ILE A 186 -1.30 -6.50 -11.64
C ILE A 186 -1.05 -5.22 -12.43
N LEU A 187 -1.36 -4.07 -11.82
CA LEU A 187 -1.02 -2.74 -12.34
C LEU A 187 -0.10 -2.00 -11.36
N ASP A 188 1.13 -1.72 -11.79
CA ASP A 188 2.18 -1.03 -11.01
C ASP A 188 2.76 0.17 -11.81
N CYS A 189 2.30 1.40 -11.63
CA CYS A 189 1.40 1.88 -10.57
C CYS A 189 0.33 2.87 -11.07
N LEU A 190 -0.62 3.21 -10.20
CA LEU A 190 -1.74 4.09 -10.57
C LEU A 190 -1.31 5.51 -10.98
N ARG A 191 -0.26 6.06 -10.37
CA ARG A 191 0.03 7.49 -10.43
C ARG A 191 0.39 7.99 -11.84
N PRO A 192 1.31 7.36 -12.60
CA PRO A 192 1.64 7.80 -13.95
C PRO A 192 0.45 7.80 -14.90
N ILE A 193 -0.52 6.88 -14.71
CA ILE A 193 -1.80 6.87 -15.44
C ILE A 193 -2.61 8.13 -15.15
N LEU A 194 -2.81 8.48 -13.88
CA LEU A 194 -3.58 9.67 -13.53
C LEU A 194 -2.95 10.94 -14.13
N ASP A 195 -1.63 11.06 -14.03
CA ASP A 195 -0.89 12.21 -14.59
C ASP A 195 -1.00 12.26 -16.12
N ALA A 196 -0.91 11.11 -16.82
CA ALA A 196 -0.98 11.04 -18.28
C ALA A 196 -2.36 11.46 -18.84
N PHE A 197 -3.43 11.28 -18.08
CA PHE A 197 -4.79 11.65 -18.47
C PHE A 197 -5.29 12.95 -17.81
N GLY A 198 -4.42 13.69 -17.12
CA GLY A 198 -4.75 14.98 -16.51
C GLY A 198 -5.78 14.87 -15.38
N LEU A 199 -5.82 13.75 -14.68
CA LEU A 199 -6.73 13.49 -13.57
C LEU A 199 -6.11 13.98 -12.26
N ASP A 200 -6.90 14.70 -11.45
CA ASP A 200 -6.46 15.08 -10.10
C ASP A 200 -6.46 13.86 -9.19
N GLU A 201 -5.28 13.46 -8.72
CA GLU A 201 -5.09 12.34 -7.79
C GLU A 201 -6.00 12.41 -6.54
N ASN A 202 -6.38 13.61 -6.08
CA ASN A 202 -7.19 13.80 -4.88
C ASN A 202 -8.70 13.72 -5.12
N HIS A 203 -9.16 13.83 -6.38
CA HIS A 203 -10.58 13.99 -6.69
C HIS A 203 -11.08 13.08 -7.82
N ASP A 204 -10.18 12.62 -8.69
CA ASP A 204 -10.52 11.98 -9.96
C ASP A 204 -10.06 10.53 -10.07
N ALA A 205 -9.35 9.98 -9.08
CA ALA A 205 -8.89 8.59 -9.14
C ALA A 205 -10.08 7.62 -9.30
N GLY A 206 -11.23 7.94 -8.71
CA GLY A 206 -12.48 7.21 -8.94
C GLY A 206 -12.89 7.03 -10.41
N LYS A 207 -12.60 8.01 -11.29
CA LYS A 207 -12.92 7.90 -12.72
C LYS A 207 -12.13 6.77 -13.37
N PHE A 208 -10.84 6.67 -13.04
CA PHE A 208 -10.00 5.57 -13.51
C PHE A 208 -10.46 4.23 -12.93
N LEU A 209 -10.77 4.17 -11.63
CA LEU A 209 -11.20 2.92 -10.98
C LEU A 209 -12.47 2.34 -11.62
N VAL A 210 -13.43 3.19 -12.02
CA VAL A 210 -14.63 2.74 -12.76
C VAL A 210 -14.26 2.14 -14.13
N ALA A 211 -13.37 2.80 -14.88
CA ALA A 211 -12.92 2.29 -16.17
C ALA A 211 -12.09 1.00 -16.03
N PHE A 212 -11.34 0.88 -14.93
CA PHE A 212 -10.57 -0.33 -14.59
C PHE A 212 -11.50 -1.49 -14.22
N ASP A 213 -12.55 -1.27 -13.43
CA ASP A 213 -13.56 -2.30 -13.15
C ASP A 213 -14.28 -2.77 -14.42
N ALA A 214 -14.64 -1.84 -15.31
CA ALA A 214 -15.23 -2.18 -16.60
C ALA A 214 -14.28 -3.06 -17.44
N LEU A 215 -12.98 -2.71 -17.50
CA LEU A 215 -11.98 -3.53 -18.16
C LEU A 215 -11.88 -4.94 -17.56
N LEU A 216 -11.85 -5.06 -16.23
CA LEU A 216 -11.78 -6.35 -15.54
C LEU A 216 -13.01 -7.22 -15.83
N GLU A 217 -14.21 -6.63 -15.77
CA GLU A 217 -15.47 -7.32 -16.06
C GLU A 217 -15.52 -7.77 -17.53
N GLU A 218 -15.25 -6.86 -18.46
CA GLU A 218 -15.17 -7.16 -19.89
C GLU A 218 -14.14 -8.27 -20.15
N ALA A 219 -13.00 -8.26 -19.46
CA ALA A 219 -11.95 -9.27 -19.59
C ALA A 219 -12.26 -10.60 -18.87
N GLY A 220 -13.28 -10.67 -18.02
CA GLY A 220 -13.57 -11.81 -17.16
C GLY A 220 -12.55 -12.03 -16.03
N ILE A 221 -11.76 -11.00 -15.69
CA ILE A 221 -10.74 -11.05 -14.64
C ILE A 221 -11.40 -10.72 -13.31
N ARG A 222 -11.32 -11.65 -12.35
CA ARG A 222 -11.98 -11.47 -11.04
C ARG A 222 -11.05 -10.95 -9.95
N ASP A 223 -9.75 -11.15 -10.11
CA ASP A 223 -8.75 -10.80 -9.11
C ASP A 223 -7.73 -9.81 -9.68
N ALA A 224 -7.49 -8.72 -8.96
CA ALA A 224 -6.53 -7.71 -9.39
C ALA A 224 -5.78 -7.06 -8.21
N LEU A 225 -4.52 -6.72 -8.45
CA LEU A 225 -3.70 -5.88 -7.59
C LEU A 225 -3.42 -4.55 -8.28
N LEU A 226 -3.78 -3.45 -7.62
CA LEU A 226 -3.40 -2.11 -8.01
C LEU A 226 -2.37 -1.55 -7.02
N VAL A 227 -1.19 -1.21 -7.51
CA VAL A 227 -0.14 -0.59 -6.69
C VAL A 227 -0.31 0.92 -6.72
N HIS A 228 -0.21 1.55 -5.55
CA HIS A 228 -0.31 3.00 -5.41
C HIS A 228 0.63 3.56 -4.34
N HIS A 229 0.86 4.86 -4.39
CA HIS A 229 1.65 5.57 -3.39
C HIS A 229 0.80 5.88 -2.15
N MET A 230 1.46 5.90 -0.99
CA MET A 230 0.89 6.48 0.23
C MET A 230 1.04 8.00 0.24
N GLY A 231 0.12 8.67 0.95
CA GLY A 231 0.19 10.11 1.18
C GLY A 231 1.37 10.50 2.09
N HIS A 232 1.80 11.77 2.01
CA HIS A 232 2.84 12.30 2.89
C HIS A 232 2.38 12.37 4.36
N SER A 233 1.08 12.56 4.58
CA SER A 233 0.45 12.55 5.90
C SER A 233 -0.50 11.36 6.05
N GLY A 234 -0.05 10.35 6.79
CA GLY A 234 -0.82 9.15 7.12
C GLY A 234 -0.38 7.88 6.39
N GLU A 235 -0.64 6.74 7.02
CA GLU A 235 -0.26 5.42 6.52
C GLU A 235 -1.35 4.83 5.62
N ARG A 236 -1.74 5.57 4.58
CA ARG A 236 -2.84 5.20 3.67
C ARG A 236 -2.57 5.68 2.24
N SER A 237 -3.31 5.12 1.29
CA SER A 237 -3.31 5.54 -0.13
C SER A 237 -3.38 7.07 -0.26
N ARG A 238 -2.53 7.63 -1.12
CA ARG A 238 -2.52 9.06 -1.43
C ARG A 238 -3.73 9.41 -2.29
N GLY A 239 -4.32 10.56 -2.02
CA GLY A 239 -5.34 11.15 -2.91
C GLY A 239 -6.76 10.77 -2.54
N ASP A 240 -7.57 10.53 -3.57
CA ASP A 240 -9.02 10.34 -3.50
C ASP A 240 -9.41 9.26 -2.49
N SER A 241 -10.36 9.59 -1.61
CA SER A 241 -10.95 8.66 -0.64
C SER A 241 -11.47 7.37 -1.28
N ARG A 242 -11.88 7.41 -2.55
CA ARG A 242 -12.32 6.20 -3.27
C ARG A 242 -11.24 5.13 -3.38
N LEU A 243 -9.96 5.48 -3.30
CA LEU A 243 -8.86 4.52 -3.27
C LEU A 243 -8.80 3.70 -1.97
N LEU A 244 -9.53 4.13 -0.92
CA LEU A 244 -9.65 3.38 0.33
C LEU A 244 -10.90 2.49 0.31
N ASP A 245 -11.95 2.93 -0.37
CA ASP A 245 -13.27 2.28 -0.39
C ASP A 245 -13.45 1.26 -1.53
N TRP A 246 -12.75 1.46 -2.65
CA TRP A 246 -12.79 0.60 -3.82
C TRP A 246 -12.28 -0.83 -3.57
N PRO A 247 -11.12 -1.05 -2.93
CA PRO A 247 -10.59 -2.39 -2.79
C PRO A 247 -11.32 -3.18 -1.71
N ASP A 248 -11.39 -4.50 -1.89
CA ASP A 248 -11.82 -5.44 -0.86
C ASP A 248 -10.78 -5.57 0.25
N ALA A 249 -9.49 -5.44 -0.09
CA ALA A 249 -8.41 -5.36 0.89
C ALA A 249 -7.37 -4.29 0.54
N ASN A 250 -6.96 -3.57 1.57
CA ASN A 250 -5.87 -2.60 1.51
C ASN A 250 -4.63 -3.21 2.15
N TRP A 251 -3.56 -3.34 1.37
CA TRP A 251 -2.24 -3.71 1.83
C TRP A 251 -1.41 -2.47 2.09
N ARG A 252 -0.65 -2.49 3.18
CA ARG A 252 0.22 -1.39 3.57
C ARG A 252 1.64 -1.89 3.68
N LEU A 253 2.55 -1.18 3.02
CA LEU A 253 3.98 -1.38 3.15
C LEU A 253 4.63 -0.09 3.65
N LEU A 254 5.18 -0.17 4.86
CA LEU A 254 5.67 0.96 5.63
C LEU A 254 7.14 0.77 5.99
N ARG A 255 7.85 1.88 6.17
CA ARG A 255 9.16 1.92 6.80
C ARG A 255 9.00 2.30 8.27
N GLU A 256 9.90 1.80 9.11
CA GLU A 256 9.97 2.21 10.51
C GLU A 256 10.31 3.69 10.63
N ASP A 257 11.36 4.09 9.91
CA ASP A 257 11.76 5.48 9.74
C ASP A 257 11.67 5.85 8.25
N PRO A 258 10.71 6.72 7.85
CA PRO A 258 10.56 7.20 6.48
C PRO A 258 11.78 7.97 5.93
N GLU A 259 12.64 8.51 6.80
CA GLU A 259 13.83 9.27 6.43
C GLU A 259 15.08 8.38 6.33
N ASP A 260 15.15 7.25 7.03
CA ASP A 260 16.27 6.29 6.94
C ASP A 260 16.00 5.12 5.96
N PRO A 261 16.59 5.09 4.75
CA PRO A 261 16.32 4.04 3.75
C PRO A 261 16.73 2.63 4.21
N ALA A 262 17.58 2.50 5.23
CA ALA A 262 17.98 1.23 5.78
C ALA A 262 16.97 0.67 6.81
N SER A 263 16.05 1.51 7.29
CA SER A 263 15.10 1.14 8.34
C SER A 263 14.22 -0.05 7.96
N ASP A 264 13.72 -0.72 9.00
CA ASP A 264 12.90 -1.92 8.82
C ASP A 264 11.62 -1.63 8.05
N ARG A 265 11.16 -2.62 7.30
CA ARG A 265 9.88 -2.55 6.58
C ARG A 265 8.84 -3.41 7.27
N TYR A 266 7.60 -2.96 7.19
CA TYR A 266 6.45 -3.60 7.82
C TYR A 266 5.32 -3.75 6.83
N PHE A 267 4.66 -4.91 6.88
CA PHE A 267 3.48 -5.24 6.09
C PHE A 267 2.27 -5.40 7.00
N SER A 268 1.12 -4.93 6.53
CA SER A 268 -0.19 -5.24 7.13
C SER A 268 -1.25 -5.27 6.04
N ALA A 269 -2.38 -5.90 6.34
CA ALA A 269 -3.53 -5.91 5.44
C ALA A 269 -4.82 -5.72 6.25
N PHE A 270 -5.75 -4.91 5.73
CA PHE A 270 -7.06 -4.71 6.33
C PHE A 270 -8.13 -4.54 5.24
N GLY A 271 -9.36 -4.98 5.49
CA GLY A 271 -10.43 -4.90 4.50
C GLY A 271 -11.65 -5.71 4.88
N ARG A 272 -12.45 -6.08 3.87
CA ARG A 272 -13.62 -6.96 4.00
C ARG A 272 -13.15 -8.35 4.40
N ASP A 273 -13.39 -8.71 5.66
CA ASP A 273 -12.92 -9.96 6.30
C ASP A 273 -11.40 -10.17 6.31
N VAL A 274 -10.62 -9.11 6.04
CA VAL A 274 -9.15 -9.09 6.10
C VAL A 274 -8.72 -8.29 7.32
N SER A 275 -7.93 -8.91 8.20
CA SER A 275 -7.36 -8.27 9.39
C SER A 275 -6.04 -8.93 9.76
N VAL A 276 -4.98 -8.51 9.07
CA VAL A 276 -3.60 -8.95 9.33
C VAL A 276 -2.87 -7.83 10.04
N ALA A 277 -2.45 -8.12 11.27
CA ALA A 277 -1.68 -7.20 12.08
C ALA A 277 -0.35 -6.84 11.38
N GLU A 278 0.22 -5.71 11.79
CA GLU A 278 1.53 -5.31 11.32
C GLU A 278 2.59 -6.37 11.70
N GLY A 279 3.42 -6.72 10.72
CA GLY A 279 4.56 -7.61 10.90
C GLY A 279 5.77 -7.13 10.11
N ARG A 280 6.95 -7.37 10.67
CA ARG A 280 8.24 -6.99 10.07
C ARG A 280 8.53 -7.87 8.86
N LEU A 281 9.09 -7.25 7.82
CA LEU A 281 9.62 -7.93 6.65
C LEU A 281 11.13 -8.07 6.77
N THR A 282 11.61 -9.29 6.61
CA THR A 282 13.04 -9.56 6.35
C THR A 282 13.27 -9.64 4.85
N PHE A 283 14.46 -9.23 4.40
CA PHE A 283 14.81 -9.13 2.97
C PHE A 283 16.10 -9.90 2.69
N GLU A 284 16.01 -10.88 1.78
CA GLU A 284 17.17 -11.60 1.26
C GLU A 284 17.73 -10.87 0.04
N GLN A 285 18.95 -10.35 0.12
CA GLN A 285 19.50 -9.44 -0.90
C GLN A 285 19.70 -10.12 -2.26
N THR A 286 20.03 -11.41 -2.26
CA THR A 286 20.37 -12.15 -3.48
C THR A 286 19.13 -12.41 -4.33
N THR A 287 18.08 -12.93 -3.68
CA THR A 287 16.84 -13.35 -4.35
C THR A 287 15.74 -12.29 -4.29
N GLN A 288 15.96 -11.23 -3.52
CA GLN A 288 14.97 -10.24 -3.16
C GLN A 288 13.71 -10.85 -2.51
N HIS A 289 13.85 -11.99 -1.84
CA HIS A 289 12.74 -12.64 -1.16
C HIS A 289 12.40 -11.90 0.13
N LEU A 290 11.11 -11.73 0.38
CA LEU A 290 10.57 -11.15 1.59
C LEU A 290 9.97 -12.25 2.47
N ARG A 291 10.15 -12.14 3.78
CA ARG A 291 9.45 -12.98 4.77
C ARG A 291 8.77 -12.15 5.84
N TYR A 292 7.51 -12.46 6.10
CA TYR A 292 6.71 -11.82 7.14
C TYR A 292 6.98 -12.48 8.49
N THR A 293 7.27 -11.66 9.50
CA THR A 293 7.38 -12.07 10.90
C THR A 293 6.36 -11.26 11.71
N PRO A 294 5.40 -11.90 12.42
CA PRO A 294 4.47 -11.18 13.28
C PRO A 294 5.20 -10.30 14.31
N GLY A 295 4.72 -9.07 14.50
CA GLY A 295 5.29 -8.10 15.44
C GLY A 295 5.22 -6.68 14.89
N SER A 296 4.67 -5.75 15.67
CA SER A 296 4.47 -4.37 15.21
C SER A 296 5.69 -3.48 15.51
N ARG A 297 5.80 -2.34 14.79
CA ARG A 297 6.73 -1.25 15.14
C ARG A 297 6.52 -0.78 16.57
N GLY A 298 5.26 -0.78 17.03
CA GLY A 298 4.91 -0.43 18.40
C GLY A 298 5.50 -1.41 19.42
N ASP A 299 5.51 -2.70 19.12
CA ASP A 299 6.13 -3.73 19.97
C ASP A 299 7.65 -3.56 19.97
N ALA A 300 8.28 -3.37 18.81
CA ALA A 300 9.71 -3.13 18.69
C ALA A 300 10.17 -1.88 19.48
N GLN A 301 9.45 -0.76 19.32
CA GLN A 301 9.70 0.46 20.10
C GLN A 301 9.49 0.25 21.60
N THR A 302 8.48 -0.54 21.98
CA THR A 302 8.19 -0.87 23.38
C THR A 302 9.28 -1.74 24.00
N GLU A 303 9.81 -2.72 23.26
CA GLU A 303 10.94 -3.57 23.67
C GLU A 303 12.26 -2.78 23.78
N ALA A 304 12.51 -1.86 22.84
CA ALA A 304 13.64 -0.95 22.93
C ALA A 304 13.54 -0.04 24.18
N ALA A 305 12.36 0.55 24.42
CA ALA A 305 12.10 1.33 25.61
C ALA A 305 12.12 0.49 26.89
N LEU A 306 11.78 -0.80 26.83
CA LEU A 306 11.92 -1.74 27.96
C LEU A 306 13.39 -1.93 28.33
N THR A 307 14.26 -2.09 27.33
CA THR A 307 15.71 -2.19 27.55
C THR A 307 16.24 -0.92 28.23
N ALA A 308 15.93 0.25 27.67
CA ALA A 308 16.33 1.55 28.26
C ALA A 308 15.74 1.77 29.67
N LEU A 309 14.49 1.33 29.92
CA LEU A 309 13.87 1.37 31.23
C LEU A 309 14.65 0.53 32.25
N ILE A 310 15.07 -0.68 31.87
CA ILE A 310 15.87 -1.56 32.73
C ILE A 310 17.20 -0.90 33.08
N ASP A 311 17.88 -0.29 32.11
CA ASP A 311 19.16 0.39 32.31
C ASP A 311 19.03 1.55 33.31
N VAL A 312 18.02 2.40 33.13
CA VAL A 312 17.75 3.54 34.01
C VAL A 312 17.42 3.09 35.43
N LEU A 313 16.63 2.03 35.61
CA LEU A 313 16.29 1.51 36.93
C LEU A 313 17.45 0.75 37.59
N ALA A 314 18.31 0.09 36.81
CA ALA A 314 19.53 -0.53 37.32
C ALA A 314 20.53 0.53 37.81
N GLU A 315 20.65 1.67 37.10
CA GLU A 315 21.51 2.78 37.50
C GLU A 315 20.99 3.51 38.76
N ASP A 316 19.67 3.71 38.88
CA ASP A 316 19.03 4.22 40.10
C ASP A 316 19.38 3.31 41.30
N GLY A 317 19.20 1.98 41.13
CA GLY A 317 19.54 1.01 42.16
C GLY A 317 21.04 1.03 42.54
N ARG A 318 21.93 1.15 41.55
CA ARG A 318 23.38 1.25 41.77
C ARG A 318 23.75 2.50 42.56
N SER A 319 23.03 3.60 42.34
CA SER A 319 23.22 4.87 43.03
C SER A 319 22.57 4.92 44.42
N GLY A 320 22.01 3.81 44.90
CA GLY A 320 21.32 3.72 46.19
C GLY A 320 19.88 4.25 46.18
N GLY A 321 19.30 4.44 44.99
CA GLY A 321 17.92 4.85 44.79
C GLY A 321 16.91 3.79 45.22
N SER A 322 15.75 4.23 45.69
CA SER A 322 14.65 3.36 46.13
C SER A 322 13.65 3.03 45.01
N GLY A 323 13.92 3.46 43.77
CA GLY A 323 13.01 3.41 42.64
C GLY A 323 12.57 4.81 42.16
N LEU A 324 12.21 4.88 40.89
CA LEU A 324 11.83 6.10 40.18
C LEU A 324 10.32 6.24 40.02
N SER A 325 9.82 7.47 40.06
CA SER A 325 8.41 7.73 39.73
C SER A 325 8.16 7.59 38.23
N GLY A 326 6.91 7.32 37.82
CA GLY A 326 6.55 7.29 36.41
C GLY A 326 6.93 8.57 35.64
N ARG A 327 6.86 9.74 36.29
CA ARG A 327 7.31 11.01 35.70
C ARG A 327 8.82 11.10 35.50
N ALA A 328 9.60 10.55 36.45
CA ALA A 328 11.05 10.52 36.34
C ALA A 328 11.52 9.54 35.24
N ILE A 329 10.84 8.40 35.12
CA ILE A 329 11.04 7.46 34.01
C ILE A 329 10.69 8.11 32.66
N GLU A 330 9.53 8.77 32.57
CA GLU A 330 9.13 9.48 31.35
C GLU A 330 10.16 10.54 30.96
N ALA A 331 10.69 11.31 31.91
CA ALA A 331 11.73 12.31 31.64
C ALA A 331 13.04 11.66 31.15
N ALA A 332 13.54 10.65 31.85
CA ALA A 332 14.81 9.98 31.51
C ALA A 332 14.77 9.32 30.13
N LEU A 333 13.67 8.64 29.78
CA LEU A 333 13.55 7.94 28.49
C LEU A 333 13.16 8.88 27.34
N ALA A 334 12.57 10.04 27.64
CA ALA A 334 12.32 11.07 26.61
C ALA A 334 13.62 11.69 26.10
N GLU A 335 14.64 11.85 26.95
CA GLU A 335 15.98 12.28 26.53
C GLU A 335 16.63 11.30 25.54
N GLY A 336 16.29 10.01 25.65
CA GLY A 336 16.68 8.96 24.69
C GLY A 336 15.81 8.87 23.43
N GLY A 337 14.84 9.77 23.26
CA GLY A 337 13.98 9.83 22.06
C GLY A 337 12.73 8.95 22.09
N HIS A 338 12.39 8.33 23.23
CA HIS A 338 11.18 7.49 23.31
C HIS A 338 9.91 8.32 23.54
N ALA A 339 8.85 8.05 22.77
CA ALA A 339 7.56 8.71 22.95
C ALA A 339 6.86 8.24 24.24
N GLN A 340 6.11 9.13 24.90
CA GLN A 340 5.42 8.85 26.18
C GLN A 340 4.55 7.58 26.15
N LYS A 341 3.82 7.34 25.05
CA LYS A 341 2.98 6.15 24.89
C LYS A 341 3.81 4.85 24.92
N VAL A 342 4.98 4.86 24.28
CA VAL A 342 5.93 3.74 24.23
C VAL A 342 6.51 3.48 25.61
N ILE A 343 6.94 4.53 26.33
CA ILE A 343 7.48 4.44 27.69
C ILE A 343 6.44 3.79 28.63
N ARG A 344 5.18 4.21 28.57
CA ARG A 344 4.10 3.60 29.36
C ARG A 344 3.84 2.15 28.99
N GLY A 345 3.94 1.82 27.70
CA GLY A 345 3.91 0.44 27.20
C GLY A 345 5.02 -0.40 27.83
N ALA A 346 6.25 0.10 27.83
CA ALA A 346 7.42 -0.58 28.38
C ALA A 346 7.29 -0.82 29.89
N VAL A 347 6.84 0.17 30.66
CA VAL A 347 6.58 0.01 32.10
C VAL A 347 5.51 -1.05 32.35
N LYS A 348 4.43 -1.07 31.56
CA LYS A 348 3.38 -2.08 31.67
C LYS A 348 3.91 -3.48 31.35
N LEU A 349 4.71 -3.60 30.29
CA LEU A 349 5.33 -4.86 29.87
C LEU A 349 6.30 -5.39 30.93
N ALA A 350 7.21 -4.55 31.42
CA ALA A 350 8.18 -4.89 32.46
C ALA A 350 7.52 -5.42 33.74
N ARG A 351 6.38 -4.82 34.12
CA ARG A 351 5.58 -5.27 35.27
C ARG A 351 4.88 -6.59 34.99
N GLY A 352 4.32 -6.76 33.79
CA GLY A 352 3.67 -8.01 33.37
C GLY A 352 4.66 -9.18 33.34
N GLN A 353 5.91 -8.93 32.96
CA GLN A 353 7.00 -9.92 32.95
C GLN A 353 7.65 -10.12 34.34
N GLY A 354 7.26 -9.35 35.36
CA GLY A 354 7.84 -9.43 36.70
C GLY A 354 9.27 -8.89 36.81
N LEU A 355 9.77 -8.17 35.80
CA LEU A 355 11.10 -7.54 35.82
C LEU A 355 11.14 -6.29 36.70
N VAL A 356 10.03 -5.57 36.79
CA VAL A 356 9.88 -4.32 37.56
C VAL A 356 8.78 -4.46 38.61
N ALA A 357 9.12 -4.11 39.85
CA ALA A 357 8.18 -3.99 40.96
C ALA A 357 7.72 -2.54 41.12
N ALA A 358 6.48 -2.37 41.58
CA ALA A 358 5.89 -1.07 41.88
C ALA A 358 5.53 -1.00 43.37
N ALA A 359 5.90 0.09 44.04
CA ALA A 359 5.59 0.36 45.44
C ALA A 359 4.97 1.75 45.61
N ALA A 360 4.05 1.89 46.57
CA ALA A 360 3.49 3.18 46.93
C ALA A 360 4.53 4.04 47.66
N ALA A 361 4.52 5.34 47.39
CA ALA A 361 5.38 6.33 48.03
C ALA A 361 4.58 7.57 48.43
N ALA A 362 5.26 8.54 49.08
CA ALA A 362 4.66 9.78 49.51
C ALA A 362 3.94 10.50 48.36
N ARG A 363 2.86 11.22 48.69
CA ARG A 363 2.04 12.00 47.73
C ARG A 363 1.35 11.16 46.64
N ASN A 364 0.92 9.93 46.99
CA ASN A 364 0.25 8.99 46.07
C ASN A 364 1.10 8.63 44.83
N ALA A 365 2.42 8.80 44.91
CA ALA A 365 3.31 8.41 43.83
C ALA A 365 3.50 6.88 43.83
N THR A 366 3.63 6.29 42.64
CA THR A 366 4.08 4.91 42.48
C THR A 366 5.54 4.95 42.05
N LEU A 367 6.42 4.31 42.83
CA LEU A 367 7.83 4.14 42.51
C LEU A 367 8.05 2.78 41.87
N HIS A 368 8.86 2.75 40.83
CA HIS A 368 9.21 1.59 40.05
C HIS A 368 10.68 1.26 40.26
N ARG A 369 11.00 -0.01 40.50
CA ARG A 369 12.36 -0.52 40.67
C ARG A 369 12.49 -1.92 40.09
N ILE A 370 13.70 -2.35 39.79
CA ILE A 370 13.95 -3.75 39.41
C ILE A 370 13.43 -4.68 40.53
N ALA A 371 12.63 -5.68 40.15
CA ALA A 371 11.93 -6.54 41.10
C ALA A 371 12.89 -7.45 41.89
N GLN A 372 13.86 -8.04 41.17
CA GLN A 372 14.91 -8.90 41.73
C GLN A 372 16.26 -8.45 41.16
N PRO A 373 16.88 -7.41 41.73
CA PRO A 373 18.13 -6.89 41.21
C PRO A 373 19.30 -7.82 41.57
N CYS A 374 20.21 -8.02 40.61
CA CYS A 374 21.52 -8.60 40.88
C CYS A 374 22.32 -7.69 41.81
N SER A 375 22.90 -8.23 42.88
CA SER A 375 23.70 -7.48 43.86
C SER A 375 24.95 -6.80 43.30
N ALA A 376 25.43 -7.21 42.12
CA ALA A 376 26.61 -6.63 41.49
C ALA A 376 26.27 -5.62 40.38
N CYS A 377 25.41 -5.98 39.43
CA CYS A 377 25.13 -5.14 38.27
C CYS A 377 23.78 -4.40 38.34
N PHE A 378 22.90 -4.77 39.28
CA PHE A 378 21.56 -4.22 39.51
C PHE A 378 20.53 -4.53 38.41
N TYR A 379 20.89 -5.29 37.37
CA TYR A 379 19.95 -5.79 36.36
C TYR A 379 19.06 -6.91 36.91
N PRO A 380 17.88 -7.16 36.32
CA PRO A 380 16.98 -8.23 36.71
C PRO A 380 17.64 -9.62 36.69
N LEU A 381 17.44 -10.40 37.73
CA LEU A 381 17.81 -11.81 37.78
C LEU A 381 16.83 -12.66 36.93
N THR A 382 17.35 -13.71 36.29
CA THR A 382 16.48 -14.69 35.61
C THR A 382 15.83 -15.61 36.63
N ALA A 383 14.67 -16.19 36.30
CA ALA A 383 13.97 -17.13 37.15
C ALA A 383 14.90 -18.25 37.65
N GLY A 384 14.99 -18.40 38.98
CA GLY A 384 15.83 -19.40 39.65
C GLY A 384 17.22 -18.94 40.08
N GLN A 385 17.68 -17.74 39.67
CA GLN A 385 18.92 -17.16 40.19
C GLN A 385 18.69 -16.47 41.53
N VAL A 386 19.67 -16.57 42.43
CA VAL A 386 19.65 -15.96 43.76
C VAL A 386 20.89 -15.08 43.93
N SER A 387 20.68 -13.87 44.46
CA SER A 387 21.69 -12.85 44.77
C SER A 387 22.44 -12.19 43.60
N CYS A 388 22.93 -12.93 42.61
CA CYS A 388 23.69 -12.36 41.48
C CYS A 388 23.65 -13.25 40.22
N HIS A 389 23.88 -12.65 39.04
CA HIS A 389 24.08 -13.42 37.80
C HIS A 389 25.34 -14.26 37.90
N GLU A 390 25.37 -15.42 37.24
CA GLU A 390 26.55 -16.30 37.23
C GLU A 390 27.81 -15.60 36.69
N THR A 391 27.64 -14.76 35.66
CA THR A 391 28.71 -13.93 35.08
C THR A 391 29.18 -12.79 35.99
N CYS A 392 28.42 -12.46 37.04
CA CYS A 392 28.77 -11.43 38.01
C CYS A 392 29.47 -11.98 39.26
N LYS A 393 29.55 -13.33 39.40
CA LYS A 393 30.28 -13.98 40.50
C LYS A 393 31.77 -13.62 40.39
N GLY A 394 32.26 -12.82 41.34
CA GLY A 394 33.64 -12.30 41.39
C GLY A 394 33.79 -10.78 41.24
N ARG A 395 32.71 -10.06 40.89
CA ARG A 395 32.66 -8.57 40.91
C ARG A 395 31.96 -7.99 42.14
N ALA A 396 31.32 -8.85 42.94
CA ALA A 396 30.70 -8.46 44.18
C ALA A 396 31.80 -8.25 45.25
N ALA A 397 32.11 -6.99 45.52
CA ALA A 397 32.91 -6.54 46.66
C ALA A 397 32.07 -5.56 47.47
#